data_AF-A0A1Y2BP44-F1
#
_entry.id   AF-A0A1Y2BP44-F1
#
_cell.length_a   1.000
_cell.length_b   1.000
_cell.length_c   1.000
_cell.angle_alpha   90.00
_cell.angle_beta   90.00
_cell.angle_gamma   90.00
#
_symmetry.space_group_name_H-M   'P 1'
#
loop_
_entity.id
_entity.type
_entity.pdbx_description
1 polymer ?
#
loop_
_entity_poly.entity_id
_entity_poly.type
_entity_poly.pdbx_seq_one_letter_code
_entity_poly.pdbx_strand_id
1 'polypeptide(L)'
;MLLTLVLASAAFVATAPIGETLPHSVSWHLKDGVKKHEALNLAASSAHLTYYGGPVISNVEVHPIYYGAAQYQSQTDAFYAGVTQSAWYDVLAQYNVNRGSAVPGFSVAATKTSLDDVNDIQPFLTNLIKTGQIKPTANTYYPIHFAPGISITQGGGSSCSVFCAYHGTIDISSLNVGTQYLFYGVMPDQGGSCAGGCGSNPSQINNMFSVASHELAEAATDAAVGVSTTLGAPLAWYDQTNGEIGDICNAQQGSTVGGDGVTYVIQKIWSNSDNACVASSGKPVVTTTAAVVKTTTTTKVVVPPTTTAAVVKTTTAAVVKTTTAAVVKTTTPAGGKTYVAGQPSTTQALFGSKLVRFLLAK
;
A
#
# COMPACT_ATOMS: atom_id res chain seq x y z
N MET A 1 15.50 63.92 -37.89
CA MET A 1 15.52 63.32 -36.55
C MET A 1 14.39 62.30 -36.48
N LEU A 2 14.70 61.00 -36.54
CA LEU A 2 13.83 59.95 -36.01
C LEU A 2 14.77 58.79 -35.64
N LEU A 3 14.88 58.54 -34.33
CA LEU A 3 15.81 57.62 -33.70
C LEU A 3 15.13 56.24 -33.61
N THR A 4 15.61 55.25 -34.36
CA THR A 4 15.11 53.87 -34.28
C THR A 4 15.77 53.15 -33.11
N LEU A 5 14.96 52.83 -32.10
CA LEU A 5 15.32 52.13 -30.87
C LEU A 5 15.49 50.62 -31.14
N VAL A 6 16.71 50.09 -30.97
CA VAL A 6 16.98 48.64 -31.01
C VAL A 6 16.70 48.08 -29.61
N LEU A 7 15.58 47.35 -29.44
CA LEU A 7 15.37 46.54 -28.24
C LEU A 7 16.13 45.21 -28.40
N ALA A 8 17.18 45.04 -27.60
CA ALA A 8 17.80 43.74 -27.38
C ALA A 8 16.93 42.92 -26.40
N SER A 9 16.30 41.86 -26.89
CA SER A 9 15.62 40.88 -26.07
C SER A 9 16.65 39.95 -25.43
N ALA A 10 16.94 40.16 -24.13
CA ALA A 10 17.68 39.20 -23.32
C ALA A 10 16.79 37.97 -23.07
N ALA A 11 17.18 36.83 -23.65
CA ALA A 11 16.57 35.54 -23.31
C ALA A 11 17.03 35.15 -21.90
N PHE A 12 16.16 35.33 -20.91
CA PHE A 12 16.31 34.66 -19.62
C PHE A 12 16.17 33.16 -19.84
N VAL A 13 17.27 32.43 -19.74
CA VAL A 13 17.24 30.98 -19.58
C VAL A 13 16.64 30.73 -18.20
N ALA A 14 15.33 30.45 -18.16
CA ALA A 14 14.69 29.96 -16.94
C ALA A 14 15.38 28.65 -16.56
N THR A 15 16.11 28.68 -15.44
CA THR A 15 16.58 27.48 -14.75
C THR A 15 15.39 26.55 -14.54
N ALA A 16 15.57 25.26 -14.84
CA ALA A 16 14.55 24.24 -14.60
C ALA A 16 13.99 24.39 -13.17
N PRO A 17 12.67 24.23 -12.97
CA PRO A 17 12.10 24.34 -11.64
C PRO A 17 12.77 23.30 -10.76
N ILE A 18 13.40 23.80 -9.70
CA ILE A 18 13.82 23.03 -8.54
C ILE A 18 12.55 22.31 -8.08
N GLY A 19 12.56 20.97 -8.04
CA GLY A 19 11.36 20.19 -7.71
C GLY A 19 10.72 20.72 -6.43
N GLU A 20 9.43 20.99 -6.47
CA GLU A 20 8.70 21.50 -5.32
C GLU A 20 8.89 20.51 -4.16
N THR A 21 9.36 21.04 -3.03
CA THR A 21 9.62 20.24 -1.82
C THR A 21 8.33 19.61 -1.34
N LEU A 22 8.36 18.34 -0.95
CA LEU A 22 7.17 17.70 -0.40
C LEU A 22 6.68 18.49 0.81
N PRO A 23 5.39 18.86 0.85
CA PRO A 23 4.85 19.66 1.94
C PRO A 23 4.93 18.93 3.29
N HIS A 24 5.10 17.59 3.28
CA HIS A 24 5.22 16.74 4.46
C HIS A 24 6.21 15.60 4.17
N SER A 25 7.38 15.60 4.82
CA SER A 25 8.38 14.51 4.70
C SER A 25 8.14 13.36 5.70
N VAL A 26 6.96 13.32 6.31
CA VAL A 26 6.55 12.31 7.31
C VAL A 26 5.14 11.84 6.97
N SER A 27 4.97 10.52 6.92
CA SER A 27 3.69 9.84 6.67
C SER A 27 3.08 9.44 8.01
N TRP A 28 2.07 10.16 8.49
CA TRP A 28 1.53 9.96 9.84
C TRP A 28 0.05 9.62 9.75
N HIS A 29 -0.36 8.47 10.33
CA HIS A 29 -1.74 8.35 10.80
C HIS A 29 -1.95 9.33 11.96
N LEU A 30 -2.49 10.49 11.64
CA LEU A 30 -2.66 11.60 12.57
C LEU A 30 -3.83 11.37 13.54
N LYS A 31 -3.70 11.95 14.73
CA LYS A 31 -4.75 11.95 15.77
C LYS A 31 -5.98 12.75 15.32
N ASP A 32 -7.16 12.29 15.71
CA ASP A 32 -8.43 13.00 15.48
C ASP A 32 -8.38 14.44 16.03
N GLY A 33 -8.83 15.40 15.23
CA GLY A 33 -8.94 16.82 15.62
C GLY A 33 -7.66 17.66 15.47
N VAL A 34 -6.56 17.10 14.94
CA VAL A 34 -5.39 17.90 14.55
C VAL A 34 -5.73 18.75 13.31
N LYS A 35 -5.46 20.06 13.33
CA LYS A 35 -5.94 21.09 12.37
C LYS A 35 -5.78 20.76 10.87
N LYS A 36 -4.84 19.88 10.49
CA LYS A 36 -4.68 19.42 9.11
C LYS A 36 -5.93 18.64 8.62
N HIS A 37 -6.66 17.97 9.53
CA HIS A 37 -7.85 17.16 9.22
C HIS A 37 -9.12 17.93 8.91
N GLU A 38 -9.35 19.09 9.50
CA GLU A 38 -10.59 19.85 9.23
C GLU A 38 -10.62 20.35 7.77
N ALA A 39 -9.44 20.59 7.18
CA ALA A 39 -9.30 20.91 5.77
C ALA A 39 -9.44 19.67 4.85
N LEU A 40 -8.97 18.49 5.27
CA LEU A 40 -9.00 17.25 4.48
C LEU A 40 -10.39 16.60 4.42
N ASN A 41 -11.16 16.63 5.51
CA ASN A 41 -12.48 15.98 5.58
C ASN A 41 -13.57 16.67 4.73
N LEU A 42 -13.37 17.93 4.31
CA LEU A 42 -14.24 18.63 3.35
C LEU A 42 -13.75 18.50 1.90
N ALA A 43 -12.55 17.95 1.67
CA ALA A 43 -11.83 17.95 0.38
C ALA A 43 -11.78 16.59 -0.34
N ALA A 44 -12.30 15.52 0.27
CA ALA A 44 -12.32 14.19 -0.35
C ALA A 44 -13.04 14.17 -1.72
N SER A 45 -13.93 15.13 -2.02
CA SER A 45 -14.60 15.20 -3.33
C SER A 45 -13.67 15.57 -4.50
N SER A 46 -12.43 16.01 -4.23
CA SER A 46 -11.42 16.36 -5.25
C SER A 46 -10.11 15.58 -5.16
N ALA A 47 -9.99 14.61 -4.25
CA ALA A 47 -8.76 13.84 -4.09
C ALA A 47 -8.50 12.94 -5.31
N HIS A 48 -7.26 12.85 -5.76
CA HIS A 48 -6.85 11.95 -6.82
C HIS A 48 -5.36 11.58 -6.70
N LEU A 49 -5.10 10.34 -6.28
CA LEU A 49 -3.72 9.83 -6.18
C LEU A 49 -3.08 9.76 -7.56
N THR A 50 -1.90 10.36 -7.68
CA THR A 50 -1.07 10.36 -8.89
C THR A 50 0.20 9.57 -8.62
N TYR A 51 0.64 8.78 -9.60
CA TYR A 51 1.87 8.00 -9.47
C TYR A 51 3.09 8.84 -9.87
N TYR A 52 4.04 8.99 -8.95
CA TYR A 52 5.25 9.82 -9.07
C TYR A 52 6.52 9.04 -9.43
N GLY A 53 6.42 7.73 -9.66
CA GLY A 53 7.52 6.89 -10.17
C GLY A 53 8.30 6.10 -9.10
N GLY A 54 7.90 6.20 -7.84
CA GLY A 54 8.46 5.48 -6.71
C GLY A 54 8.02 4.01 -6.60
N PRO A 55 8.65 3.23 -5.72
CA PRO A 55 8.31 1.83 -5.52
C PRO A 55 6.96 1.66 -4.80
N VAL A 56 6.24 0.60 -5.19
CA VAL A 56 5.10 0.03 -4.45
C VAL A 56 5.49 -1.35 -3.92
N ILE A 57 4.90 -1.78 -2.81
CA ILE A 57 5.03 -3.15 -2.31
C ILE A 57 4.00 -4.03 -3.04
N SER A 58 4.35 -4.46 -4.26
CA SER A 58 3.43 -5.08 -5.21
C SER A 58 2.71 -6.34 -4.70
N ASN A 59 3.34 -7.11 -3.82
CA ASN A 59 2.78 -8.28 -3.16
C ASN A 59 3.34 -8.34 -1.74
N VAL A 60 2.75 -7.61 -0.80
CA VAL A 60 3.30 -7.48 0.55
C VAL A 60 3.51 -8.84 1.24
N GLU A 61 4.62 -9.00 1.95
CA GLU A 61 4.84 -10.01 2.97
C GLU A 61 5.00 -9.27 4.30
N VAL A 62 3.99 -9.35 5.16
CA VAL A 62 3.99 -8.65 6.44
C VAL A 62 4.74 -9.49 7.48
N HIS A 63 5.73 -8.87 8.14
CA HIS A 63 6.52 -9.47 9.21
C HIS A 63 6.40 -8.63 10.49
N PRO A 64 5.37 -8.88 11.34
CA PRO A 64 5.19 -8.12 12.56
C PRO A 64 6.36 -8.29 13.53
N ILE A 65 6.75 -7.20 14.18
CA ILE A 65 7.76 -7.18 15.25
C ILE A 65 7.06 -6.67 16.51
N TYR A 66 7.09 -7.45 17.58
CA TYR A 66 6.48 -7.08 18.87
C TYR A 66 7.55 -6.55 19.82
N TYR A 67 7.59 -5.23 20.03
CA TYR A 67 8.60 -4.59 20.87
C TYR A 67 8.10 -4.48 22.32
N GLY A 68 8.70 -5.30 23.20
CA GLY A 68 8.24 -5.50 24.57
C GLY A 68 7.01 -6.41 24.66
N ALA A 69 6.26 -6.29 25.76
CA ALA A 69 5.00 -7.02 25.96
C ALA A 69 3.82 -6.37 25.20
N ALA A 70 3.97 -6.24 23.88
CA ALA A 70 2.92 -5.75 22.99
C ALA A 70 1.65 -6.59 23.15
N GLN A 71 0.50 -5.92 23.23
CA GLN A 71 -0.79 -6.56 23.41
C GLN A 71 -1.30 -7.15 22.09
N TYR A 72 -2.20 -8.14 22.18
CA TYR A 72 -2.94 -8.71 21.04
C TYR A 72 -2.11 -9.36 19.92
N GLN A 73 -0.89 -9.83 20.20
CA GLN A 73 0.04 -10.35 19.17
C GLN A 73 -0.60 -11.41 18.25
N SER A 74 -1.24 -12.44 18.82
CA SER A 74 -1.89 -13.48 18.01
C SER A 74 -3.02 -12.95 17.13
N GLN A 75 -3.76 -11.95 17.60
CA GLN A 75 -4.85 -11.34 16.86
C GLN A 75 -4.31 -10.39 15.79
N THR A 76 -3.19 -9.72 16.05
CA THR A 76 -2.47 -8.89 15.07
C THR A 76 -1.91 -9.75 13.93
N ASP A 77 -1.32 -10.90 14.24
CA ASP A 77 -0.87 -11.86 13.24
C ASP A 77 -2.04 -12.33 12.35
N ALA A 78 -3.16 -12.74 12.99
CA ALA A 78 -4.37 -13.16 12.27
C ALA A 78 -4.96 -12.03 11.42
N PHE A 79 -4.97 -10.81 11.95
CA PHE A 79 -5.42 -9.62 11.23
C PHE A 79 -4.61 -9.41 9.95
N TYR A 80 -3.27 -9.35 10.00
CA TYR A 80 -2.47 -9.13 8.79
C TYR A 80 -2.62 -10.26 7.77
N ALA A 81 -2.67 -11.51 8.24
CA ALA A 81 -2.89 -12.66 7.36
C ALA A 81 -4.29 -12.62 6.69
N GLY A 82 -5.31 -12.18 7.43
CA GLY A 82 -6.67 -12.06 6.95
C GLY A 82 -6.86 -10.88 6.00
N VAL A 83 -6.47 -9.67 6.40
CA VAL A 83 -6.77 -8.44 5.64
C VAL A 83 -6.02 -8.35 4.33
N THR A 84 -4.78 -8.84 4.24
CA THR A 84 -4.01 -8.89 2.98
C THR A 84 -4.62 -9.81 1.91
N GLN A 85 -5.60 -10.62 2.32
CA GLN A 85 -6.39 -11.53 1.48
C GLN A 85 -7.85 -11.11 1.34
N SER A 86 -8.21 -9.88 1.75
CA SER A 86 -9.59 -9.41 1.81
C SER A 86 -9.99 -8.54 0.61
N ALA A 87 -11.30 -8.34 0.44
CA ALA A 87 -11.85 -7.43 -0.58
C ALA A 87 -11.48 -5.96 -0.34
N TRP A 88 -11.14 -5.58 0.89
CA TRP A 88 -10.56 -4.27 1.20
C TRP A 88 -9.19 -4.11 0.53
N TYR A 89 -8.33 -5.12 0.59
CA TYR A 89 -7.00 -5.07 -0.02
C TYR A 89 -7.07 -5.11 -1.55
N ASP A 90 -8.11 -5.72 -2.13
CA ASP A 90 -8.33 -5.73 -3.58
C ASP A 90 -8.53 -4.31 -4.17
N VAL A 91 -8.92 -3.33 -3.35
CA VAL A 91 -8.99 -1.92 -3.78
C VAL A 91 -7.61 -1.42 -4.24
N LEU A 92 -6.52 -1.93 -3.66
CA LEU A 92 -5.15 -1.50 -3.94
C LEU A 92 -4.65 -1.96 -5.32
N ALA A 93 -5.34 -2.87 -5.99
CA ALA A 93 -4.95 -3.35 -7.31
C ALA A 93 -4.98 -2.25 -8.39
N GLN A 94 -5.77 -1.20 -8.19
CA GLN A 94 -5.74 -0.01 -9.06
C GLN A 94 -4.42 0.77 -8.97
N TYR A 95 -3.65 0.54 -7.89
CA TYR A 95 -2.36 1.16 -7.58
C TYR A 95 -1.18 0.19 -7.80
N ASN A 96 -1.38 -0.89 -8.56
CA ASN A 96 -0.39 -1.94 -8.83
C ASN A 96 0.06 -2.73 -7.58
N VAL A 97 -0.78 -2.77 -6.55
CA VAL A 97 -0.60 -3.57 -5.34
C VAL A 97 -1.61 -4.70 -5.34
N ASN A 98 -1.13 -5.93 -5.39
CA ASN A 98 -1.96 -7.13 -5.35
C ASN A 98 -2.02 -7.69 -3.93
N ARG A 99 -2.90 -8.67 -3.71
CA ARG A 99 -2.93 -9.42 -2.45
C ARG A 99 -1.54 -9.92 -2.05
N GLY A 100 -1.31 -9.86 -0.75
CA GLY A 100 -0.04 -10.19 -0.12
C GLY A 100 -0.14 -11.41 0.79
N SER A 101 0.68 -11.46 1.80
CA SER A 101 0.69 -12.48 2.83
C SER A 101 1.22 -11.88 4.14
N ALA A 102 1.07 -12.63 5.22
CA ALA A 102 1.70 -12.31 6.49
C ALA A 102 2.25 -13.59 7.10
N VAL A 103 3.36 -13.46 7.83
CA VAL A 103 3.88 -14.52 8.68
C VAL A 103 3.63 -14.16 10.14
N PRO A 104 3.61 -15.14 11.07
CA PRO A 104 3.58 -14.84 12.50
C PRO A 104 4.74 -13.93 12.88
N GLY A 105 4.47 -12.92 13.69
CA GLY A 105 5.50 -12.02 14.18
C GLY A 105 6.41 -12.66 15.22
N PHE A 106 7.47 -11.93 15.59
CA PHE A 106 8.35 -12.31 16.68
C PHE A 106 8.49 -11.17 17.69
N SER A 107 8.70 -11.53 18.96
CA SER A 107 8.89 -10.55 20.02
C SER A 107 10.35 -10.24 20.25
N VAL A 108 10.63 -8.98 20.54
CA VAL A 108 11.92 -8.50 21.06
C VAL A 108 11.70 -7.86 22.42
N ALA A 109 12.69 -7.97 23.31
CA ALA A 109 12.61 -7.29 24.61
C ALA A 109 12.67 -5.76 24.42
N ALA A 110 11.84 -5.04 25.20
CA ALA A 110 11.94 -3.58 25.23
C ALA A 110 13.22 -3.16 25.97
N THR A 111 14.11 -2.47 25.27
CA THR A 111 15.36 -1.91 25.83
C THR A 111 15.21 -0.44 26.21
N LYS A 112 14.19 0.24 25.68
CA LYS A 112 13.83 1.64 25.96
C LYS A 112 12.32 1.79 26.04
N THR A 113 11.87 2.79 26.79
CA THR A 113 10.46 3.22 26.87
C THR A 113 10.22 4.59 26.23
N SER A 114 11.28 5.28 25.83
CA SER A 114 11.23 6.49 25.01
C SER A 114 12.16 6.27 23.84
N LEU A 115 11.62 6.34 22.62
CA LEU A 115 12.36 6.13 21.38
C LEU A 115 12.16 7.30 20.44
N ASP A 116 13.21 7.65 19.71
CA ASP A 116 13.14 8.47 18.52
C ASP A 116 13.32 7.61 17.26
N ASP A 117 12.60 7.92 16.20
CA ASP A 117 12.64 7.13 14.96
C ASP A 117 14.06 7.00 14.40
N VAL A 118 14.70 8.15 14.13
CA VAL A 118 16.02 8.21 13.47
C VAL A 118 17.11 7.70 14.40
N ASN A 119 17.03 8.02 15.69
CA ASN A 119 18.10 7.72 16.63
C ASN A 119 17.98 6.33 17.29
N ASP A 120 16.80 5.72 17.32
CA ASP A 120 16.56 4.45 18.02
C ASP A 120 15.94 3.37 17.13
N ILE A 121 14.84 3.66 16.43
CA ILE A 121 14.08 2.64 15.66
C ILE A 121 14.83 2.23 14.40
N GLN A 122 15.32 3.18 13.60
CA GLN A 122 16.07 2.87 12.38
C GLN A 122 17.39 2.10 12.66
N PRO A 123 18.20 2.46 13.68
CA PRO A 123 19.34 1.66 14.09
C PRO A 123 18.96 0.27 14.61
N PHE A 124 17.84 0.16 15.35
CA PHE A 124 17.32 -1.13 15.81
C PHE A 124 16.98 -2.05 14.63
N LEU A 125 16.21 -1.58 13.65
CA LEU A 125 15.87 -2.33 12.43
C LEU A 125 17.13 -2.71 11.63
N THR A 126 18.07 -1.79 11.48
CA THR A 126 19.36 -2.05 10.84
C THR A 126 20.14 -3.15 11.55
N ASN A 127 20.09 -3.21 12.88
CA ASN A 127 20.72 -4.28 13.65
C ASN A 127 20.01 -5.63 13.47
N LEU A 128 18.68 -5.67 13.35
CA LEU A 128 17.95 -6.89 13.03
C LEU A 128 18.36 -7.47 11.67
N ILE A 129 18.64 -6.61 10.67
CA ILE A 129 19.20 -7.05 9.38
C ILE A 129 20.59 -7.65 9.59
N LYS A 130 21.50 -6.92 10.26
CA LYS A 130 22.90 -7.35 10.48
C LYS A 130 23.01 -8.66 11.24
N THR A 131 22.10 -8.91 12.18
CA THR A 131 22.04 -10.15 12.97
C THR A 131 21.27 -11.27 12.26
N GLY A 132 20.69 -11.00 11.09
CA GLY A 132 19.96 -11.97 10.28
C GLY A 132 18.58 -12.34 10.83
N GLN A 133 18.05 -11.58 11.79
CA GLN A 133 16.70 -11.79 12.35
C GLN A 133 15.61 -11.38 11.37
N ILE A 134 15.86 -10.35 10.56
CA ILE A 134 14.99 -9.97 9.44
C ILE A 134 15.77 -9.95 8.13
N LYS A 135 15.05 -10.13 7.01
CA LYS A 135 15.64 -10.22 5.66
C LYS A 135 14.80 -9.40 4.68
N PRO A 136 15.05 -8.09 4.56
CA PRO A 136 14.25 -7.23 3.70
C PRO A 136 14.30 -7.67 2.24
N THR A 137 13.16 -7.59 1.57
CA THR A 137 13.02 -7.70 0.12
C THR A 137 12.22 -6.50 -0.38
N ALA A 138 12.05 -6.37 -1.70
CA ALA A 138 11.15 -5.36 -2.27
C ALA A 138 9.67 -5.53 -1.85
N ASN A 139 9.30 -6.69 -1.30
CA ASN A 139 7.94 -7.03 -0.92
C ASN A 139 7.72 -7.12 0.60
N THR A 140 8.78 -7.05 1.43
CA THR A 140 8.61 -7.18 2.89
C THR A 140 8.22 -5.86 3.54
N TYR A 141 7.24 -5.90 4.44
CA TYR A 141 6.86 -4.80 5.31
C TYR A 141 6.98 -5.23 6.78
N TYR A 142 7.65 -4.41 7.60
CA TYR A 142 7.93 -4.71 9.01
C TYR A 142 7.15 -3.77 9.95
N PRO A 143 5.88 -4.06 10.27
CA PRO A 143 5.14 -3.29 11.26
C PRO A 143 5.62 -3.63 12.67
N ILE A 144 6.04 -2.61 13.43
CA ILE A 144 6.49 -2.76 14.82
C ILE A 144 5.35 -2.36 15.75
N HIS A 145 4.84 -3.32 16.52
CA HIS A 145 3.81 -3.09 17.54
C HIS A 145 4.47 -2.95 18.90
N PHE A 146 4.26 -1.79 19.54
CA PHE A 146 4.91 -1.45 20.79
C PHE A 146 4.06 -1.80 22.01
N ALA A 147 4.72 -2.20 23.10
CA ALA A 147 4.08 -2.41 24.38
C ALA A 147 3.47 -1.12 24.96
N PRO A 148 2.43 -1.24 25.82
CA PRO A 148 1.90 -0.09 26.56
C PRO A 148 2.98 0.67 27.34
N GLY A 149 2.87 1.99 27.37
CA GLY A 149 3.79 2.87 28.10
C GLY A 149 5.09 3.22 27.36
N ILE A 150 5.20 2.84 26.09
CA ILE A 150 6.30 3.28 25.22
C ILE A 150 5.89 4.54 24.46
N SER A 151 6.73 5.58 24.54
CA SER A 151 6.57 6.84 23.81
C SER A 151 7.53 6.90 22.64
N ILE A 152 7.04 7.34 21.49
CA ILE A 152 7.83 7.44 20.25
C ILE A 152 7.77 8.87 19.70
N THR A 153 8.91 9.38 19.23
CA THR A 153 8.99 10.63 18.48
C THR A 153 9.44 10.40 17.04
N GLN A 154 8.92 11.23 16.14
CA GLN A 154 9.37 11.32 14.75
C GLN A 154 9.18 12.76 14.27
N GLY A 155 10.14 13.34 13.54
CA GLY A 155 9.96 14.65 12.90
C GLY A 155 9.51 15.79 13.83
N GLY A 156 9.80 15.71 15.13
CA GLY A 156 9.33 16.66 16.15
C GLY A 156 7.91 16.43 16.69
N GLY A 157 7.16 15.46 16.17
CA GLY A 157 5.89 14.99 16.70
C GLY A 157 6.07 13.82 17.68
N SER A 158 5.11 13.67 18.60
CA SER A 158 5.07 12.56 19.56
C SER A 158 3.84 11.68 19.34
N SER A 159 4.02 10.37 19.52
CA SER A 159 2.94 9.38 19.50
C SER A 159 1.86 9.73 20.51
N CYS A 160 0.61 9.40 20.17
CA CYS A 160 -0.61 9.67 20.95
C CYS A 160 -0.94 11.15 21.17
N SER A 161 -0.08 12.07 20.75
CA SER A 161 -0.26 13.52 20.85
C SER A 161 -0.45 14.15 19.48
N VAL A 162 0.38 13.74 18.52
CA VAL A 162 0.37 14.23 17.13
C VAL A 162 -0.08 13.13 16.18
N PHE A 163 0.53 11.95 16.28
CA PHE A 163 0.23 10.80 15.44
C PHE A 163 -0.11 9.56 16.27
N CYS A 164 -0.77 8.59 15.65
CA CYS A 164 -1.18 7.31 16.20
C CYS A 164 -0.35 6.15 15.67
N ALA A 165 0.18 6.30 14.47
CA ALA A 165 1.21 5.47 13.87
C ALA A 165 1.86 6.25 12.71
N TYR A 166 2.84 5.60 12.09
CA TYR A 166 3.39 6.00 10.81
C TYR A 166 4.01 4.80 10.10
N HIS A 167 4.22 4.93 8.80
CA HIS A 167 5.12 4.08 8.05
C HIS A 167 6.34 4.88 7.58
N GLY A 168 7.41 4.16 7.28
CA GLY A 168 8.68 4.77 6.98
C GLY A 168 9.56 3.88 6.13
N THR A 169 10.65 4.50 5.65
CA THR A 169 11.60 3.89 4.73
C THR A 169 13.01 4.15 5.21
N ILE A 170 13.86 3.13 5.16
CA ILE A 170 15.30 3.26 5.36
C ILE A 170 16.00 2.89 4.06
N ASP A 171 16.88 3.76 3.55
CA ASP A 171 17.83 3.35 2.50
C ASP A 171 18.90 2.44 3.12
N ILE A 172 18.81 1.15 2.77
CA ILE A 172 19.70 0.09 3.22
C ILE A 172 20.60 -0.42 2.09
N SER A 173 20.73 0.33 1.00
CA SER A 173 21.57 -0.04 -0.15
C SER A 173 23.00 -0.34 0.27
N SER A 174 23.54 0.42 1.23
CA SER A 174 24.89 0.25 1.78
C SER A 174 25.12 -1.07 2.53
N LEU A 175 24.05 -1.78 2.92
CA LEU A 175 24.14 -3.09 3.57
C LEU A 175 24.32 -4.23 2.57
N ASN A 176 24.13 -3.98 1.27
CA ASN A 176 24.27 -4.95 0.17
C ASN A 176 23.44 -6.24 0.38
N VAL A 177 22.22 -6.12 0.92
CA VAL A 177 21.34 -7.26 1.26
C VAL A 177 20.31 -7.61 0.18
N GLY A 178 20.48 -7.09 -1.05
CA GLY A 178 19.65 -7.47 -2.21
C GLY A 178 18.41 -6.61 -2.46
N THR A 179 18.15 -5.60 -1.63
CA THR A 179 17.14 -4.56 -1.86
C THR A 179 17.69 -3.19 -1.44
N GLN A 180 17.21 -2.11 -2.05
CA GLN A 180 17.60 -0.74 -1.71
C GLN A 180 16.96 -0.26 -0.41
N TYR A 181 15.70 -0.66 -0.16
CA TYR A 181 14.91 -0.09 0.92
C TYR A 181 14.43 -1.17 1.90
N LEU A 182 14.33 -0.77 3.17
CA LEU A 182 13.52 -1.44 4.19
C LEU A 182 12.27 -0.60 4.42
N PHE A 183 11.11 -1.24 4.34
CA PHE A 183 9.80 -0.64 4.62
C PHE A 183 9.30 -1.10 5.99
N TYR A 184 8.90 -0.17 6.84
CA TYR A 184 8.46 -0.47 8.21
C TYR A 184 7.29 0.38 8.63
N GLY A 185 6.58 -0.09 9.65
CA GLY A 185 5.54 0.67 10.34
C GLY A 185 5.87 0.79 11.81
N VAL A 186 5.36 1.84 12.45
CA VAL A 186 5.50 2.07 13.88
C VAL A 186 4.11 2.25 14.46
N MET A 187 3.68 1.23 15.21
CA MET A 187 2.36 1.14 15.82
C MET A 187 2.47 1.22 17.35
N PRO A 188 2.40 2.43 17.93
CA PRO A 188 2.15 2.61 19.36
C PRO A 188 0.96 1.79 19.87
N ASP A 189 0.98 1.45 21.16
CA ASP A 189 -0.18 0.88 21.83
C ASP A 189 -1.36 1.86 21.76
N GLN A 190 -2.50 1.41 21.24
CA GLN A 190 -3.69 2.25 21.07
C GLN A 190 -4.51 2.42 22.37
N GLY A 191 -3.93 2.03 23.50
CA GLY A 191 -4.46 2.25 24.84
C GLY A 191 -3.81 3.48 25.48
N GLY A 192 -3.94 3.60 26.80
CA GLY A 192 -3.26 4.67 27.55
C GLY A 192 -3.47 6.07 26.96
N SER A 193 -2.38 6.76 26.65
CA SER A 193 -2.40 8.12 26.07
C SER A 193 -2.95 8.18 24.64
N CYS A 194 -2.93 7.07 23.89
CA CYS A 194 -3.50 6.97 22.54
C CYS A 194 -5.01 6.73 22.57
N ALA A 195 -5.57 6.32 23.71
CA ALA A 195 -6.99 6.07 23.85
C ALA A 195 -7.82 7.33 23.55
N GLY A 196 -8.78 7.21 22.65
CA GLY A 196 -9.72 8.28 22.27
C GLY A 196 -9.17 9.32 21.28
N GLY A 197 -7.89 9.23 20.89
CA GLY A 197 -7.29 10.07 19.86
C GLY A 197 -7.10 9.37 18.52
N CYS A 198 -6.97 8.05 18.58
CA CYS A 198 -6.53 7.21 17.47
C CYS A 198 -7.64 6.22 17.08
N GLY A 199 -8.87 6.72 17.11
CA GLY A 199 -10.09 5.93 17.01
C GLY A 199 -10.97 6.05 18.26
N SER A 200 -12.28 5.91 18.03
CA SER A 200 -13.33 6.02 19.04
C SER A 200 -14.01 4.69 19.35
N ASN A 201 -13.49 3.56 18.83
CA ASN A 201 -14.06 2.25 19.11
C ASN A 201 -13.82 1.89 20.59
N PRO A 202 -14.81 1.38 21.33
CA PRO A 202 -14.62 0.95 22.72
C PRO A 202 -13.66 -0.23 22.84
N SER A 203 -13.45 -1.00 21.76
CA SER A 203 -12.48 -2.08 21.68
C SER A 203 -11.13 -1.54 21.19
N GLN A 204 -10.13 -1.52 22.08
CA GLN A 204 -8.78 -1.05 21.78
C GLN A 204 -8.16 -1.74 20.56
N ILE A 205 -8.35 -3.06 20.44
CA ILE A 205 -7.83 -3.85 19.32
C ILE A 205 -8.42 -3.39 17.97
N ASN A 206 -9.67 -2.92 17.94
CA ASN A 206 -10.27 -2.41 16.71
C ASN A 206 -9.65 -1.07 16.29
N ASN A 207 -9.28 -0.22 17.25
CA ASN A 207 -8.53 1.01 16.96
C ASN A 207 -7.13 0.66 16.42
N MET A 208 -6.47 -0.33 17.02
CA MET A 208 -5.18 -0.83 16.53
C MET A 208 -5.28 -1.41 15.11
N PHE A 209 -6.33 -2.16 14.79
CA PHE A 209 -6.55 -2.67 13.43
C PHE A 209 -6.86 -1.57 12.42
N SER A 210 -7.64 -0.55 12.80
CA SER A 210 -7.83 0.66 11.98
C SER A 210 -6.49 1.30 11.64
N VAL A 211 -5.70 1.65 12.66
CA VAL A 211 -4.40 2.31 12.48
C VAL A 211 -3.45 1.42 11.67
N ALA A 212 -3.35 0.13 11.99
CA ALA A 212 -2.52 -0.82 11.26
C ALA A 212 -2.94 -0.97 9.78
N SER A 213 -4.23 -0.94 9.47
CA SER A 213 -4.72 -1.01 8.08
C SER A 213 -4.38 0.24 7.28
N HIS A 214 -4.41 1.42 7.92
CA HIS A 214 -3.98 2.67 7.31
C HIS A 214 -2.51 2.58 6.88
N GLU A 215 -1.62 2.28 7.84
CA GLU A 215 -0.19 2.21 7.58
C GLU A 215 0.18 1.10 6.59
N LEU A 216 -0.53 -0.03 6.63
CA LEU A 216 -0.32 -1.12 5.68
C LEU A 216 -0.67 -0.70 4.23
N ALA A 217 -1.78 0.02 4.05
CA ALA A 217 -2.21 0.45 2.73
C ALA A 217 -1.24 1.50 2.16
N GLU A 218 -0.86 2.48 2.98
CA GLU A 218 0.08 3.53 2.59
C GLU A 218 1.48 2.99 2.30
N ALA A 219 2.03 2.16 3.19
CA ALA A 219 3.31 1.50 2.95
C ALA A 219 3.30 0.68 1.66
N ALA A 220 2.17 0.05 1.31
CA ALA A 220 2.08 -0.72 0.07
C ALA A 220 2.02 0.17 -1.17
N THR A 221 1.32 1.31 -1.12
CA THR A 221 1.12 2.21 -2.27
C THR A 221 2.18 3.30 -2.42
N ASP A 222 2.90 3.64 -1.37
CA ASP A 222 3.96 4.66 -1.35
C ASP A 222 5.13 4.28 -0.45
N ALA A 223 5.73 3.12 -0.75
CA ALA A 223 6.69 2.44 0.12
C ALA A 223 7.92 3.28 0.49
N ALA A 224 8.34 4.20 -0.37
CA ALA A 224 9.54 5.02 -0.18
C ALA A 224 9.26 6.48 0.23
N VAL A 225 8.06 6.78 0.75
CA VAL A 225 7.71 8.12 1.22
C VAL A 225 8.70 8.67 2.26
N GLY A 226 9.24 7.81 3.14
CA GLY A 226 10.13 8.22 4.24
C GLY A 226 11.51 8.74 3.79
N VAL A 227 11.88 8.54 2.53
CA VAL A 227 13.10 9.08 1.91
C VAL A 227 12.80 10.03 0.75
N SER A 228 11.52 10.31 0.49
CA SER A 228 11.09 11.21 -0.57
C SER A 228 11.19 12.67 -0.10
N THR A 229 11.67 13.55 -0.98
CA THR A 229 11.86 14.98 -0.67
C THR A 229 11.21 15.92 -1.68
N THR A 230 10.77 15.39 -2.82
CA THR A 230 10.16 16.16 -3.91
C THR A 230 8.95 15.42 -4.47
N LEU A 231 8.10 16.12 -5.21
CA LEU A 231 6.99 15.52 -5.98
C LEU A 231 7.53 14.76 -7.21
N GLY A 232 8.08 13.58 -6.96
CA GLY A 232 8.72 12.70 -7.92
C GLY A 232 9.36 11.51 -7.22
N ALA A 233 9.89 10.55 -8.00
CA ALA A 233 10.58 9.39 -7.43
C ALA A 233 11.62 9.81 -6.36
N PRO A 234 11.66 9.13 -5.19
CA PRO A 234 11.05 7.83 -4.93
C PRO A 234 9.61 7.87 -4.39
N LEU A 235 8.88 8.99 -4.49
CA LEU A 235 7.45 9.05 -4.17
C LEU A 235 6.64 8.23 -5.19
N ALA A 236 5.69 7.42 -4.75
CA ALA A 236 4.81 6.62 -5.61
C ALA A 236 3.40 7.22 -5.68
N TRP A 237 2.37 6.61 -5.09
CA TRP A 237 0.98 7.10 -5.21
C TRP A 237 0.67 8.15 -4.14
N TYR A 238 0.54 9.40 -4.56
CA TYR A 238 0.34 10.53 -3.66
C TYR A 238 -0.62 11.58 -4.24
N ASP A 239 -1.35 12.28 -3.37
CA ASP A 239 -2.14 13.46 -3.72
C ASP A 239 -1.49 14.70 -3.06
N GLN A 240 -1.12 15.70 -3.85
CA GLN A 240 -0.37 16.86 -3.37
C GLN A 240 -1.10 17.66 -2.29
N THR A 241 -2.43 17.62 -2.29
CA THR A 241 -3.26 18.36 -1.34
C THR A 241 -3.62 17.49 -0.14
N ASN A 242 -3.91 16.21 -0.38
CA ASN A 242 -4.57 15.36 0.58
C ASN A 242 -3.68 14.27 1.19
N GLY A 243 -2.49 14.03 0.65
CA GLY A 243 -1.56 13.03 1.15
C GLY A 243 -1.71 11.66 0.49
N GLU A 244 -1.41 10.63 1.26
CA GLU A 244 -1.46 9.24 0.84
C GLU A 244 -2.90 8.66 0.87
N ILE A 245 -3.03 7.40 0.47
CA ILE A 245 -4.32 6.72 0.32
C ILE A 245 -5.10 6.61 1.64
N GLY A 246 -4.41 6.49 2.77
CA GLY A 246 -4.97 6.42 4.11
C GLY A 246 -5.31 7.81 4.66
N ASP A 247 -4.44 8.80 4.43
CA ASP A 247 -4.60 10.21 4.83
C ASP A 247 -5.93 10.79 4.35
N ILE A 248 -6.26 10.58 3.07
CA ILE A 248 -7.50 11.06 2.45
C ILE A 248 -8.74 10.54 3.19
N CYS A 249 -8.61 9.36 3.80
CA CYS A 249 -9.69 8.63 4.47
C CYS A 249 -9.51 8.55 5.98
N ASN A 250 -8.66 9.41 6.57
CA ASN A 250 -8.34 9.33 7.98
C ASN A 250 -9.60 9.37 8.84
N ALA A 251 -9.62 8.56 9.89
CA ALA A 251 -10.75 8.38 10.82
C ALA A 251 -12.05 7.81 10.20
N GLN A 252 -12.07 7.45 8.91
CA GLN A 252 -13.23 6.82 8.28
C GLN A 252 -13.15 5.31 8.39
N GLN A 253 -13.92 4.74 9.32
CA GLN A 253 -13.87 3.32 9.63
C GLN A 253 -14.80 2.49 8.73
N GLY A 254 -14.44 1.23 8.55
CA GLY A 254 -15.24 0.20 7.89
C GLY A 254 -14.94 -1.17 8.46
N SER A 255 -15.43 -2.20 7.77
CA SER A 255 -15.08 -3.58 8.07
C SER A 255 -14.84 -4.36 6.80
N THR A 256 -14.04 -5.40 6.92
CA THR A 256 -13.73 -6.34 5.83
C THR A 256 -13.72 -7.77 6.37
N VAL A 257 -14.06 -8.73 5.51
CA VAL A 257 -13.92 -10.15 5.83
C VAL A 257 -12.54 -10.60 5.36
N GLY A 258 -11.71 -11.05 6.30
CA GLY A 258 -10.37 -11.58 6.02
C GLY A 258 -10.42 -12.90 5.25
N GLY A 259 -9.27 -13.33 4.72
CA GLY A 259 -9.13 -14.62 4.06
C GLY A 259 -9.44 -15.84 4.96
N ASP A 260 -9.45 -15.63 6.28
CA ASP A 260 -9.85 -16.59 7.32
C ASP A 260 -11.36 -16.60 7.62
N GLY A 261 -12.14 -15.74 6.96
CA GLY A 261 -13.58 -15.56 7.20
C GLY A 261 -13.92 -14.71 8.44
N VAL A 262 -12.93 -14.16 9.14
CA VAL A 262 -13.15 -13.28 10.30
C VAL A 262 -13.40 -11.85 9.83
N THR A 263 -14.32 -11.15 10.48
CA THR A 263 -14.57 -9.73 10.20
C THR A 263 -13.62 -8.87 11.02
N TYR A 264 -12.83 -8.04 10.34
CA TYR A 264 -11.89 -7.10 10.94
C TYR A 264 -12.40 -5.66 10.77
N VAL A 265 -12.17 -4.82 11.79
CA VAL A 265 -12.29 -3.36 11.64
C VAL A 265 -11.07 -2.86 10.87
N ILE A 266 -11.30 -1.99 9.90
CA ILE A 266 -10.27 -1.35 9.09
C ILE A 266 -10.59 0.13 8.95
N GLN A 267 -9.58 0.92 8.60
CA GLN A 267 -9.81 2.22 8.00
C GLN A 267 -10.14 2.02 6.52
N LYS A 268 -11.17 2.72 6.05
CA LYS A 268 -11.41 2.85 4.62
C LYS A 268 -10.20 3.51 3.97
N ILE A 269 -10.01 3.19 2.69
CA ILE A 269 -8.92 3.70 1.87
C ILE A 269 -9.48 4.37 0.63
N TRP A 270 -8.77 5.35 0.10
CA TRP A 270 -9.21 6.09 -1.07
C TRP A 270 -9.18 5.19 -2.31
N SER A 271 -10.23 5.25 -3.11
CA SER A 271 -10.28 4.60 -4.42
C SER A 271 -10.49 5.66 -5.49
N ASN A 272 -9.49 5.89 -6.35
CA ASN A 272 -9.60 6.77 -7.51
C ASN A 272 -10.76 6.32 -8.42
N SER A 273 -10.94 5.01 -8.58
CA SER A 273 -11.99 4.46 -9.44
C SER A 273 -13.41 4.68 -8.88
N ASP A 274 -13.58 4.65 -7.56
CA ASP A 274 -14.86 4.91 -6.90
C ASP A 274 -15.07 6.39 -6.57
N ASN A 275 -14.01 7.20 -6.58
CA ASN A 275 -13.98 8.59 -6.12
C ASN A 275 -14.53 8.73 -4.68
N ALA A 276 -14.14 7.80 -3.81
CA ALA A 276 -14.62 7.72 -2.44
C ALA A 276 -13.68 6.89 -1.55
N CYS A 277 -13.80 7.09 -0.24
CA CYS A 277 -13.25 6.19 0.78
C CYS A 277 -14.09 4.93 0.88
N VAL A 278 -13.48 3.77 0.66
CA VAL A 278 -14.19 2.48 0.56
C VAL A 278 -13.56 1.39 1.45
N ALA A 279 -14.39 0.45 1.87
CA ALA A 279 -13.96 -0.80 2.51
C ALA A 279 -13.86 -1.97 1.51
N SER A 280 -14.35 -1.76 0.28
CA SER A 280 -14.32 -2.69 -0.85
C SER A 280 -14.74 -1.90 -2.09
N SER A 281 -14.16 -2.16 -3.26
CA SER A 281 -14.64 -1.53 -4.49
C SER A 281 -15.91 -2.23 -4.99
N GLY A 282 -16.92 -1.45 -5.36
CA GLY A 282 -18.12 -1.95 -6.04
C GLY A 282 -17.91 -2.10 -7.56
N LYS A 283 -16.75 -1.67 -8.07
CA LYS A 283 -16.42 -1.66 -9.49
C LYS A 283 -15.39 -2.75 -9.82
N PRO A 284 -15.39 -3.28 -11.05
CA PRO A 284 -14.34 -4.19 -11.49
C PRO A 284 -12.98 -3.51 -11.37
N VAL A 285 -11.99 -4.23 -10.83
CA VAL A 285 -10.61 -3.76 -10.73
C VAL A 285 -10.10 -3.44 -12.14
N VAL A 286 -9.87 -2.15 -12.42
CA VAL A 286 -9.14 -1.70 -13.60
C VAL A 286 -7.74 -1.33 -13.14
N THR A 287 -6.76 -2.18 -13.43
CA THR A 287 -5.35 -1.84 -13.19
C THR A 287 -5.01 -0.66 -14.10
N THR A 288 -4.78 0.51 -13.51
CA THR A 288 -4.27 1.64 -14.30
C THR A 288 -2.79 1.39 -14.57
N THR A 289 -2.45 1.12 -15.83
CA THR A 289 -1.04 1.09 -16.22
C THR A 289 -0.51 2.50 -16.01
N ALA A 290 0.44 2.66 -15.09
CA ALA A 290 1.07 3.94 -14.79
C ALA A 290 1.66 4.53 -16.08
N ALA A 291 0.98 5.54 -16.64
CA ALA A 291 1.53 6.30 -17.75
C ALA A 291 2.67 7.15 -17.20
N VAL A 292 3.91 6.74 -17.44
CA VAL A 292 5.08 7.58 -17.20
C VAL A 292 4.92 8.82 -18.07
N VAL A 293 4.64 9.98 -17.45
CA VAL A 293 4.65 11.27 -18.15
C VAL A 293 6.12 11.56 -18.46
N LYS A 294 6.58 11.07 -19.61
CA LYS A 294 7.91 11.39 -20.13
C LYS A 294 7.88 12.81 -20.66
N THR A 295 8.27 13.78 -19.84
CA THR A 295 8.48 15.17 -20.26
C THR A 295 9.53 15.18 -21.37
N THR A 296 9.06 15.25 -22.62
CA THR A 296 9.94 15.34 -23.78
C THR A 296 10.34 16.79 -23.95
N THR A 297 11.45 17.18 -23.32
CA THR A 297 12.06 18.49 -23.57
C THR A 297 12.64 18.47 -24.99
N THR A 298 11.88 18.98 -25.96
CA THR A 298 12.40 19.25 -27.31
C THR A 298 13.40 20.40 -27.25
N THR A 299 14.68 20.08 -27.09
CA THR A 299 15.77 21.03 -27.36
C THR A 299 15.80 21.28 -28.86
N LYS A 300 15.34 22.47 -29.29
CA LYS A 300 15.57 22.94 -30.67
C LYS A 300 17.07 23.13 -30.87
N VAL A 301 17.71 22.18 -31.53
CA VAL A 301 19.06 22.39 -32.09
C VAL A 301 18.90 23.27 -33.33
N VAL A 302 19.35 24.53 -33.23
CA VAL A 302 19.53 25.41 -34.38
C VAL A 302 20.81 25.00 -35.09
N VAL A 303 20.68 24.41 -36.29
CA VAL A 303 21.83 24.09 -37.17
C VAL A 303 21.87 25.12 -38.32
N PRO A 304 23.00 25.78 -38.60
CA PRO A 304 23.15 26.71 -39.73
C PRO A 304 23.15 25.97 -41.08
N PRO A 305 22.87 26.66 -42.20
CA PRO A 305 22.64 25.99 -43.47
C PRO A 305 23.97 25.63 -44.15
N THR A 306 24.19 24.34 -44.38
CA THR A 306 25.13 23.88 -45.41
C THR A 306 24.50 22.77 -46.23
N THR A 307 24.70 22.90 -47.54
CA THR A 307 24.17 22.06 -48.61
C THR A 307 24.72 20.64 -48.55
N THR A 308 23.85 19.64 -48.77
CA THR A 308 23.98 18.49 -49.71
C THR A 308 23.07 17.34 -49.27
N ALA A 309 22.34 16.76 -50.22
CA ALA A 309 21.31 15.75 -50.04
C ALA A 309 21.86 14.36 -49.68
N ALA A 310 21.20 13.64 -48.74
CA ALA A 310 21.00 12.18 -48.79
C ALA A 310 20.03 11.66 -47.69
N VAL A 311 18.88 11.14 -48.17
CA VAL A 311 18.08 9.99 -47.70
C VAL A 311 17.91 9.73 -46.19
N VAL A 312 16.72 10.07 -45.66
CA VAL A 312 16.22 9.60 -44.36
C VAL A 312 15.46 8.28 -44.55
N LYS A 313 15.86 7.25 -43.79
CA LYS A 313 15.17 5.95 -43.69
C LYS A 313 14.22 6.01 -42.47
N THR A 314 12.92 6.14 -42.71
CA THR A 314 11.89 6.19 -41.66
C THR A 314 11.52 4.77 -41.23
N THR A 315 11.85 4.39 -40.00
CA THR A 315 11.26 3.21 -39.34
C THR A 315 10.03 3.63 -38.56
N THR A 316 8.86 3.28 -39.06
CA THR A 316 7.56 3.43 -38.38
C THR A 316 7.37 2.23 -37.45
N ALA A 317 7.40 2.45 -36.13
CA ALA A 317 6.99 1.43 -35.16
C ALA A 317 5.46 1.48 -34.99
N ALA A 318 4.85 0.30 -35.12
CA ALA A 318 3.42 0.09 -35.23
C ALA A 318 2.67 0.23 -33.90
N VAL A 319 1.47 0.82 -33.97
CA VAL A 319 0.45 0.82 -32.92
C VAL A 319 -0.22 -0.55 -32.90
N VAL A 320 -0.07 -1.30 -31.80
CA VAL A 320 -0.82 -2.55 -31.56
C VAL A 320 -2.24 -2.18 -31.12
N LYS A 321 -3.21 -2.48 -31.98
CA LYS A 321 -4.64 -2.32 -31.71
C LYS A 321 -5.19 -3.66 -31.22
N THR A 322 -5.48 -3.78 -29.93
CA THR A 322 -6.10 -4.97 -29.35
C THR A 322 -7.59 -4.98 -29.69
N THR A 323 -8.00 -5.88 -30.58
CA THR A 323 -9.41 -6.16 -30.88
C THR A 323 -9.96 -7.21 -29.91
N THR A 324 -10.98 -6.83 -29.16
CA THR A 324 -11.86 -7.71 -28.37
C THR A 324 -12.63 -8.65 -29.29
N ALA A 325 -12.43 -9.96 -29.17
CA ALA A 325 -13.27 -10.96 -29.84
C ALA A 325 -14.42 -11.37 -28.91
N ALA A 326 -15.64 -10.93 -29.25
CA ALA A 326 -16.87 -11.45 -28.68
C ALA A 326 -17.20 -12.81 -29.32
N VAL A 327 -17.42 -13.84 -28.49
CA VAL A 327 -17.87 -15.16 -28.94
C VAL A 327 -19.35 -15.08 -29.30
N VAL A 328 -19.64 -15.18 -30.60
CA VAL A 328 -21.00 -15.30 -31.13
C VAL A 328 -21.46 -16.75 -30.98
N LYS A 329 -22.51 -16.94 -30.17
CA LYS A 329 -23.23 -18.20 -29.99
C LYS A 329 -24.10 -18.45 -31.22
N THR A 330 -23.77 -19.45 -32.02
CA THR A 330 -24.62 -19.91 -33.14
C THR A 330 -25.42 -21.14 -32.70
N THR A 331 -26.74 -21.03 -32.76
CA THR A 331 -27.70 -22.12 -32.61
C THR A 331 -28.28 -22.49 -33.97
N THR A 332 -28.22 -23.77 -34.37
CA THR A 332 -29.20 -24.38 -35.27
C THR A 332 -29.26 -25.91 -35.04
N PRO A 333 -30.43 -26.58 -35.20
CA PRO A 333 -30.70 -27.90 -34.61
C PRO A 333 -30.78 -29.09 -35.60
N ALA A 334 -30.76 -30.27 -34.98
CA ALA A 334 -31.37 -31.56 -35.37
C ALA A 334 -30.80 -32.41 -36.53
N GLY A 335 -30.59 -33.69 -36.23
CA GLY A 335 -30.40 -34.77 -37.21
C GLY A 335 -29.84 -36.03 -36.55
N GLY A 336 -30.72 -36.90 -36.04
CA GLY A 336 -30.33 -38.08 -35.26
C GLY A 336 -29.78 -39.26 -36.06
N LYS A 337 -29.26 -40.25 -35.33
CA LYS A 337 -29.63 -41.67 -35.45
C LYS A 337 -29.10 -42.47 -34.24
N THR A 338 -29.99 -43.32 -33.78
CA THR A 338 -29.97 -44.34 -32.72
C THR A 338 -28.78 -45.29 -32.72
N TYR A 339 -28.37 -45.76 -31.52
CA TYR A 339 -28.28 -47.19 -31.18
C TYR A 339 -28.43 -47.40 -29.66
N VAL A 340 -28.90 -48.61 -29.32
CA VAL A 340 -29.60 -49.07 -28.12
C VAL A 340 -28.64 -49.76 -27.12
N ALA A 341 -29.08 -49.87 -25.85
CA ALA A 341 -28.69 -50.79 -24.76
C ALA A 341 -28.01 -50.06 -23.58
N GLY A 342 -28.35 -50.25 -22.30
CA GLY A 342 -29.30 -51.12 -21.61
C GLY A 342 -29.18 -50.81 -20.10
N GLN A 343 -30.28 -50.84 -19.37
CA GLN A 343 -30.32 -50.86 -17.90
C GLN A 343 -29.80 -52.23 -17.39
N PRO A 344 -29.30 -52.34 -16.13
CA PRO A 344 -30.22 -52.64 -15.03
C PRO A 344 -29.87 -52.07 -13.62
N SER A 345 -30.93 -51.63 -12.93
CA SER A 345 -31.40 -51.95 -11.56
C SER A 345 -30.45 -52.24 -10.39
N THR A 346 -30.67 -51.46 -9.32
CA THR A 346 -30.85 -51.80 -7.88
C THR A 346 -30.54 -53.21 -7.34
N THR A 347 -29.85 -53.30 -6.19
CA THR A 347 -30.20 -54.25 -5.10
C THR A 347 -29.69 -53.75 -3.73
N GLN A 348 -30.58 -53.75 -2.73
CA GLN A 348 -30.28 -53.67 -1.29
C GLN A 348 -29.88 -55.05 -0.74
N ALA A 349 -29.04 -55.12 0.29
CA ALA A 349 -29.10 -56.19 1.29
C ALA A 349 -28.52 -55.74 2.64
N LEU A 350 -29.30 -55.96 3.70
CA LEU A 350 -29.00 -55.82 5.13
C LEU A 350 -28.42 -57.15 5.71
N PHE A 351 -28.13 -57.12 7.02
CA PHE A 351 -27.66 -58.17 7.97
C PHE A 351 -26.14 -58.20 8.18
N GLY A 352 -25.57 -58.15 9.38
CA GLY A 352 -26.09 -58.09 10.76
C GLY A 352 -24.95 -58.25 11.77
N SER A 353 -25.00 -57.49 12.86
CA SER A 353 -24.55 -57.81 14.24
C SER A 353 -23.21 -58.52 14.50
N LYS A 354 -22.31 -57.86 15.25
CA LYS A 354 -21.73 -58.43 16.48
C LYS A 354 -21.20 -57.36 17.44
N LEU A 355 -21.77 -57.40 18.65
CA LEU A 355 -21.42 -56.68 19.87
C LEU A 355 -20.50 -57.58 20.70
N VAL A 356 -19.33 -57.12 21.15
CA VAL A 356 -18.72 -57.54 22.44
C VAL A 356 -17.83 -56.39 22.98
N ARG A 357 -18.13 -55.98 24.21
CA ARG A 357 -17.42 -55.04 25.10
C ARG A 357 -16.14 -55.65 25.70
N PHE A 358 -15.23 -54.78 26.18
CA PHE A 358 -14.50 -54.75 27.47
C PHE A 358 -13.15 -54.00 27.24
N LEU A 359 -12.59 -53.12 28.08
CA LEU A 359 -12.89 -52.68 29.46
C LEU A 359 -11.83 -51.64 29.92
N LEU A 360 -12.29 -50.70 30.76
CA LEU A 360 -11.64 -49.95 31.86
C LEU A 360 -10.58 -48.86 31.64
N ALA A 361 -10.96 -47.73 32.23
CA ALA A 361 -10.19 -46.58 32.68
C ALA A 361 -9.33 -46.87 33.92
N LYS A 362 -8.37 -45.98 34.15
CA LYS A 362 -8.16 -45.33 35.43
C LYS A 362 -8.04 -43.83 35.23
#